data_AF-A0A7W1JUM9-F1
#
_entry.id   AF-A0A7W1JUM9-F1
#
_cell.length_a   1.000
_cell.length_b   1.000
_cell.length_c   1.000
_cell.angle_alpha   90.00
_cell.angle_beta   90.00
_cell.angle_gamma   90.00
#
_symmetry.space_group_name_H-M   'P 1'
#
loop_
_entity.id
_entity.type
_entity.pdbx_description
1 polymer ?
#
loop_
_entity_poly.entity_id
_entity_poly.type
_entity_poly.pdbx_seq_one_letter_code
_entity_poly.pdbx_strand_id
1 'polypeptide(L)'
;VQIRSDAGSGDGDPGGRSGARTAVGGPPGTGGASPATGSESPSPSATPTDVAPVPETLPGGGTQIFPYYRVVAHYGSPVSERLGLLGVGSPDAAAAEVLARTEEYTGEGLRPVLPAMHLIATLASDAPGNEGLYNFRLSEEDLLAYAEASRDAGALLILDIQPGRADFLSEVQRYEELLLQPHVGIALDPEWHVDEDEAPGDVVGTVDAAEIREVAEYLARIIREHALPQKLFIVHQFRDSMITNRDAILTPPELALVIDIDGVGPRSIKLPKYDELTAGIDRYYVGIKLYTNSETDILQPDEVLDLLPRPDVVIYQ
;
A
#
# COMPACT_ATOMS: atom_id res chain seq x y z
N VAL A 1 8.03 4.69 19.53
CA VAL A 1 6.88 5.47 19.02
C VAL A 1 6.18 6.23 20.15
N GLN A 2 6.72 7.40 20.48
CA GLN A 2 6.14 8.35 21.42
C GLN A 2 5.92 9.63 20.61
N ILE A 3 4.66 9.94 20.27
CA ILE A 3 4.33 11.16 19.52
C ILE A 3 4.74 12.34 20.39
N ARG A 4 5.78 13.06 19.96
CA ARG A 4 6.21 14.33 20.54
C ARG A 4 6.14 15.41 19.47
N SER A 5 5.59 16.54 19.89
CA SER A 5 5.49 17.79 19.16
C SER A 5 6.78 18.62 19.27
N ASP A 6 7.10 19.31 18.17
CA ASP A 6 7.87 20.56 18.01
C ASP A 6 9.40 20.52 17.76
N ALA A 7 9.75 21.03 16.56
CA ALA A 7 10.64 22.16 16.23
C ALA A 7 12.17 22.09 16.46
N GLY A 8 12.94 22.18 15.34
CA GLY A 8 14.14 23.05 15.25
C GLY A 8 15.45 22.45 14.71
N SER A 9 15.73 22.72 13.42
CA SER A 9 16.99 23.16 12.76
C SER A 9 18.39 22.67 13.18
N GLY A 10 19.19 22.19 12.20
CA GLY A 10 20.66 22.33 12.23
C GLY A 10 21.48 21.48 11.23
N ASP A 11 22.03 22.15 10.20
CA ASP A 11 22.97 21.74 9.14
C ASP A 11 24.15 20.79 9.52
N GLY A 12 24.61 19.98 8.54
CA GLY A 12 26.04 19.65 8.40
C GLY A 12 26.46 18.46 7.51
N ASP A 13 26.66 18.69 6.21
CA ASP A 13 27.35 17.83 5.22
C ASP A 13 28.88 18.16 5.13
N PRO A 14 29.74 17.59 4.23
CA PRO A 14 30.02 16.22 3.75
C PRO A 14 31.47 15.74 4.02
N GLY A 15 31.76 14.47 3.68
CA GLY A 15 33.08 14.17 3.09
C GLY A 15 33.42 12.71 2.71
N GLY A 16 33.43 12.40 1.40
CA GLY A 16 34.68 11.97 0.74
C GLY A 16 34.88 10.51 0.26
N ARG A 17 34.72 10.32 -1.06
CA ARG A 17 35.63 9.68 -2.06
C ARG A 17 36.01 8.18 -2.02
N SER A 18 35.52 7.49 -3.05
CA SER A 18 36.25 6.89 -4.21
C SER A 18 37.41 5.89 -4.01
N GLY A 19 37.29 4.72 -4.65
CA GLY A 19 38.43 3.88 -5.07
C GLY A 19 38.06 2.80 -6.11
N ALA A 20 38.44 3.03 -7.37
CA ALA A 20 38.30 2.11 -8.51
C ALA A 20 39.56 1.25 -8.74
N ARG A 21 39.42 0.12 -9.49
CA ARG A 21 40.36 -0.50 -10.49
C ARG A 21 39.86 -1.93 -10.87
N THR A 22 39.41 -2.22 -12.10
CA THR A 22 40.14 -2.73 -13.32
C THR A 22 41.03 -3.97 -13.06
N ALA A 23 41.14 -5.04 -13.88
CA ALA A 23 40.86 -5.24 -15.32
C ALA A 23 41.14 -6.71 -15.77
N VAL A 24 40.49 -7.13 -16.87
CA VAL A 24 40.99 -7.83 -18.09
C VAL A 24 41.49 -9.30 -18.05
N GLY A 25 40.97 -10.10 -19.00
CA GLY A 25 41.70 -11.20 -19.67
C GLY A 25 40.84 -12.14 -20.52
N GLY A 26 40.95 -12.07 -21.86
CA GLY A 26 40.44 -13.09 -22.81
C GLY A 26 41.60 -13.72 -23.63
N PRO A 27 41.34 -14.28 -24.83
CA PRO A 27 40.92 -15.66 -25.18
C PRO A 27 42.02 -16.32 -26.08
N PRO A 28 41.79 -17.15 -27.14
CA PRO A 28 40.68 -18.00 -27.63
C PRO A 28 41.10 -19.43 -28.10
N GLY A 29 40.16 -20.23 -28.61
CA GLY A 29 40.48 -21.47 -29.36
C GLY A 29 39.29 -22.10 -30.11
N THR A 30 39.41 -22.21 -31.44
CA THR A 30 38.44 -22.73 -32.42
C THR A 30 38.69 -24.18 -32.82
N GLY A 31 37.65 -24.93 -33.25
CA GLY A 31 37.81 -25.98 -34.26
C GLY A 31 36.75 -27.10 -34.28
N GLY A 32 36.22 -27.40 -35.48
CA GLY A 32 35.82 -28.76 -35.87
C GLY A 32 34.34 -28.99 -36.23
N ALA A 33 34.07 -29.19 -37.52
CA ALA A 33 32.77 -29.58 -38.10
C ALA A 33 32.81 -31.01 -38.67
N SER A 34 31.72 -31.79 -38.54
CA SER A 34 31.02 -32.52 -39.63
C SER A 34 30.08 -33.65 -39.11
N PRO A 35 29.09 -34.08 -39.91
CA PRO A 35 27.77 -34.50 -39.43
C PRO A 35 27.53 -36.03 -39.49
N ALA A 36 26.53 -36.50 -38.74
CA ALA A 36 25.97 -37.84 -38.85
C ALA A 36 24.46 -37.76 -39.13
N THR A 37 24.04 -38.44 -40.19
CA THR A 37 22.68 -38.70 -40.66
C THR A 37 21.92 -39.66 -39.74
N GLY A 38 20.67 -39.35 -39.40
CA GLY A 38 19.73 -40.27 -38.75
C GLY A 38 18.27 -39.90 -39.08
N SER A 39 17.50 -40.87 -39.58
CA SER A 39 16.08 -40.77 -39.94
C SER A 39 15.17 -40.34 -38.78
N GLU A 40 14.23 -39.44 -39.05
CA GLU A 40 13.10 -39.16 -38.16
C GLU A 40 11.79 -39.71 -38.73
N SER A 41 11.13 -40.56 -37.95
CA SER A 41 9.70 -40.89 -38.07
C SER A 41 8.84 -39.73 -37.56
N PRO A 42 7.63 -39.49 -38.11
CA PRO A 42 6.82 -38.35 -37.70
C PRO A 42 6.22 -38.57 -36.30
N SER A 43 6.54 -37.67 -35.37
CA SER A 43 5.81 -37.54 -34.10
C SER A 43 4.46 -36.87 -34.34
N PRO A 44 3.38 -37.29 -33.65
CA PRO A 44 2.09 -36.62 -33.74
C PRO A 44 2.18 -35.24 -33.10
N SER A 45 1.86 -34.21 -33.89
CA SER A 45 1.79 -32.82 -33.44
C SER A 45 0.63 -32.68 -32.45
N ALA A 46 0.95 -32.50 -31.16
CA ALA A 46 -0.02 -32.06 -30.18
C ALA A 46 -0.21 -30.55 -30.36
N THR A 47 -1.37 -30.14 -30.83
CA THR A 47 -1.79 -28.74 -30.83
C THR A 47 -1.81 -28.24 -29.39
N PRO A 48 -1.08 -27.17 -29.02
CA PRO A 48 -1.24 -26.57 -27.70
C PRO A 48 -2.61 -25.90 -27.67
N THR A 49 -3.51 -26.43 -26.84
CA THR A 49 -4.74 -25.73 -26.49
C THR A 49 -4.35 -24.54 -25.63
N ASP A 50 -4.26 -23.36 -26.26
CA ASP A 50 -4.14 -22.07 -25.59
C ASP A 50 -5.46 -21.80 -24.87
N VAL A 51 -5.60 -22.38 -23.67
CA VAL A 51 -6.68 -22.02 -22.75
C VAL A 51 -6.26 -20.70 -22.14
N ALA A 52 -6.85 -19.60 -22.61
CA ALA A 52 -6.67 -18.30 -21.98
C ALA A 52 -6.92 -18.42 -20.46
N PRO A 53 -6.02 -17.90 -19.61
CA PRO A 53 -6.16 -18.01 -18.17
C PRO A 53 -7.49 -17.40 -17.73
N VAL A 54 -8.17 -18.07 -16.78
CA VAL A 54 -9.36 -17.52 -16.13
C VAL A 54 -8.93 -16.24 -15.41
N PRO A 55 -9.60 -15.09 -15.65
CA PRO A 55 -9.21 -13.84 -14.99
C PRO A 55 -9.29 -14.01 -13.48
N GLU A 56 -8.24 -13.60 -12.77
CA GLU A 56 -8.30 -13.51 -11.33
C GLU A 56 -9.32 -12.45 -10.90
N THR A 57 -10.01 -12.70 -9.78
CA THR A 57 -11.03 -11.80 -9.27
C THR A 57 -10.68 -11.34 -7.86
N LEU A 58 -11.12 -10.13 -7.51
CA LEU A 58 -11.12 -9.64 -6.14
C LEU A 58 -11.97 -10.56 -5.24
N PRO A 59 -11.78 -10.49 -3.92
CA PRO A 59 -12.79 -10.97 -2.99
C PRO A 59 -14.16 -10.40 -3.37
N GLY A 60 -15.21 -11.24 -3.35
CA GLY A 60 -16.53 -10.86 -3.86
C GLY A 60 -16.75 -11.02 -5.37
N GLY A 61 -15.73 -11.46 -6.14
CA GLY A 61 -15.87 -11.96 -7.52
C GLY A 61 -15.81 -10.91 -8.63
N GLY A 62 -15.62 -9.63 -8.30
CA GLY A 62 -15.43 -8.54 -9.28
C GLY A 62 -13.98 -8.34 -9.71
N THR A 63 -13.76 -7.46 -10.68
CA THR A 63 -12.41 -7.02 -11.11
C THR A 63 -12.14 -5.53 -10.84
N GLN A 64 -13.14 -4.80 -10.35
CA GLN A 64 -13.07 -3.38 -9.98
C GLN A 64 -13.60 -3.21 -8.55
N ILE A 65 -12.93 -2.36 -7.77
CA ILE A 65 -13.30 -2.04 -6.38
C ILE A 65 -14.38 -0.95 -6.41
N PHE A 66 -14.05 0.22 -6.95
CA PHE A 66 -14.95 1.37 -6.99
C PHE A 66 -15.53 1.57 -8.40
N PRO A 67 -16.78 2.05 -8.52
CA PRO A 67 -17.66 2.55 -7.45
C PRO A 67 -18.51 1.46 -6.77
N TYR A 68 -18.29 0.17 -7.03
CA TYR A 68 -19.19 -0.92 -6.64
C TYR A 68 -19.16 -1.24 -5.15
N TYR A 69 -17.98 -1.27 -4.54
CA TYR A 69 -17.78 -1.65 -3.16
C TYR A 69 -17.49 -0.44 -2.28
N ARG A 70 -17.78 -0.54 -0.98
CA ARG A 70 -17.12 0.25 0.06
C ARG A 70 -16.05 -0.62 0.71
N VAL A 71 -14.89 -0.06 1.03
CA VAL A 71 -13.87 -0.78 1.80
C VAL A 71 -13.98 -0.37 3.27
N VAL A 72 -13.96 -1.35 4.17
CA VAL A 72 -13.88 -1.13 5.62
C VAL A 72 -12.69 -1.91 6.15
N ALA A 73 -11.75 -1.21 6.78
CA ALA A 73 -10.47 -1.76 7.16
C ALA A 73 -10.17 -1.63 8.66
N HIS A 74 -9.44 -2.59 9.21
CA HIS A 74 -8.67 -2.37 10.45
C HIS A 74 -7.21 -2.12 10.10
N TYR A 75 -6.59 -1.14 10.77
CA TYR A 75 -5.20 -0.74 10.57
C TYR A 75 -4.30 -1.22 11.72
N GLY A 76 -3.03 -1.51 11.43
CA GLY A 76 -2.01 -1.66 12.46
C GLY A 76 -0.89 -2.64 12.09
N SER A 77 -0.22 -3.18 13.11
CA SER A 77 0.91 -4.09 12.92
C SER A 77 1.07 -5.05 14.09
N PRO A 78 1.43 -6.34 13.84
CA PRO A 78 1.72 -7.31 14.90
C PRO A 78 2.93 -6.93 15.76
N VAL A 79 3.75 -5.95 15.34
CA VAL A 79 4.90 -5.47 16.11
C VAL A 79 4.47 -4.89 17.46
N SER A 80 3.31 -4.25 17.54
CA SER A 80 2.78 -3.73 18.80
C SER A 80 1.29 -3.42 18.71
N GLU A 81 0.52 -3.79 19.73
CA GLU A 81 -0.88 -3.37 19.92
C GLU A 81 -1.07 -1.84 19.88
N ARG A 82 -0.01 -1.06 20.14
CA ARG A 82 -0.04 0.41 20.06
C ARG A 82 -0.08 0.95 18.63
N LEU A 83 0.21 0.12 17.63
CA LEU A 83 0.20 0.51 16.23
C LEU A 83 -1.17 0.37 15.57
N GLY A 84 -2.14 -0.23 16.27
CA GLY A 84 -3.54 -0.30 15.82
C GLY A 84 -4.17 -1.66 16.09
N LEU A 85 -5.40 -1.81 15.61
CA LEU A 85 -6.25 -2.99 15.81
C LEU A 85 -5.63 -4.29 15.27
N LEU A 86 -4.81 -4.23 14.22
CA LEU A 86 -4.11 -5.42 13.72
C LEU A 86 -2.95 -5.88 14.63
N GLY A 87 -2.57 -5.10 15.64
CA GLY A 87 -1.56 -5.54 16.61
C GLY A 87 -2.08 -6.50 17.67
N VAL A 88 -3.38 -6.79 17.68
CA VAL A 88 -4.05 -7.57 18.72
C VAL A 88 -4.45 -8.95 18.18
N GLY A 89 -3.96 -10.01 18.84
CA GLY A 89 -4.32 -11.39 18.50
C GLY A 89 -3.56 -11.97 17.30
N SER A 90 -4.09 -13.06 16.73
CA SER A 90 -3.55 -13.69 15.51
C SER A 90 -4.13 -13.04 14.25
N PRO A 91 -3.50 -13.22 13.06
CA PRO A 91 -4.04 -12.73 11.79
C PRO A 91 -5.49 -13.18 11.53
N ASP A 92 -5.83 -14.44 11.81
CA ASP A 92 -7.20 -14.96 11.67
C ASP A 92 -8.20 -14.27 12.61
N ALA A 93 -7.79 -14.01 13.86
CA ALA A 93 -8.63 -13.30 14.82
C ALA A 93 -8.85 -11.85 14.38
N ALA A 94 -7.80 -11.18 13.91
CA ALA A 94 -7.89 -9.83 13.37
C ALA A 94 -8.79 -9.78 12.12
N ALA A 95 -8.71 -10.78 11.23
CA ALA A 95 -9.60 -10.89 10.08
C ALA A 95 -11.07 -11.06 10.49
N ALA A 96 -11.36 -11.88 11.51
CA ALA A 96 -12.70 -12.03 12.05
C ALA A 96 -13.26 -10.73 12.65
N GLU A 97 -12.43 -9.95 13.35
CA GLU A 97 -12.81 -8.64 13.87
C GLU A 97 -13.09 -7.63 12.75
N VAL A 98 -12.33 -7.65 11.65
CA VAL A 98 -12.62 -6.84 10.45
C VAL A 98 -13.99 -7.22 9.88
N LEU A 99 -14.30 -8.51 9.74
CA LEU A 99 -15.59 -8.96 9.24
C LEU A 99 -16.75 -8.46 10.13
N ALA A 100 -16.61 -8.57 11.45
CA ALA A 100 -17.60 -8.06 12.39
C ALA A 100 -17.82 -6.54 12.22
N ARG A 101 -16.75 -5.76 12.04
CA ARG A 101 -16.84 -4.32 11.77
C ARG A 101 -17.61 -4.00 10.48
N THR A 102 -17.46 -4.83 9.44
CA THR A 102 -18.14 -4.58 8.16
C THR A 102 -19.67 -4.64 8.26
N GLU A 103 -20.23 -5.38 9.23
CA GLU A 103 -21.68 -5.51 9.42
C GLU A 103 -22.35 -4.15 9.67
N GLU A 104 -21.65 -3.23 10.33
CA GLU A 104 -22.10 -1.85 10.61
C GLU A 104 -22.26 -0.99 9.35
N TYR A 105 -21.71 -1.43 8.21
CA TYR A 105 -21.77 -0.76 6.92
C TYR A 105 -22.66 -1.48 5.91
N THR A 106 -23.43 -2.49 6.36
CA THR A 106 -24.40 -3.21 5.53
C THR A 106 -25.81 -2.69 5.73
N GLY A 107 -26.62 -2.67 4.67
CA GLY A 107 -27.99 -2.20 4.75
C GLY A 107 -28.64 -1.97 3.39
N GLU A 108 -29.96 -1.81 3.38
CA GLU A 108 -30.69 -1.50 2.14
C GLU A 108 -30.22 -0.17 1.54
N GLY A 109 -29.91 -0.19 0.24
CA GLY A 109 -29.41 0.98 -0.48
C GLY A 109 -27.93 1.32 -0.25
N LEU A 110 -27.21 0.54 0.57
CA LEU A 110 -25.76 0.67 0.71
C LEU A 110 -25.03 -0.21 -0.31
N ARG A 111 -23.79 0.19 -0.63
CA ARG A 111 -22.88 -0.63 -1.43
C ARG A 111 -22.49 -1.89 -0.66
N PRO A 112 -22.25 -3.03 -1.35
CA PRO A 112 -21.55 -4.16 -0.74
C PRO A 112 -20.22 -3.72 -0.12
N VAL A 113 -19.83 -4.34 0.98
CA VAL A 113 -18.60 -4.01 1.72
C VAL A 113 -17.52 -5.04 1.37
N LEU A 114 -16.31 -4.56 1.07
CA LEU A 114 -15.10 -5.35 1.05
C LEU A 114 -14.35 -5.17 2.38
N PRO A 115 -14.17 -6.22 3.18
CA PRO A 115 -13.33 -6.18 4.36
C PRO A 115 -11.87 -5.97 3.95
N ALA A 116 -11.08 -5.31 4.78
CA ALA A 116 -9.64 -5.14 4.55
C ALA A 116 -8.80 -5.17 5.83
N MET A 117 -7.61 -5.75 5.72
CA MET A 117 -6.56 -5.66 6.72
C MET A 117 -5.51 -4.67 6.21
N HIS A 118 -5.39 -3.52 6.87
CA HIS A 118 -4.45 -2.46 6.52
C HIS A 118 -3.18 -2.56 7.38
N LEU A 119 -2.23 -3.34 6.90
CA LEU A 119 -1.05 -3.79 7.63
C LEU A 119 0.16 -2.90 7.38
N ILE A 120 0.78 -2.36 8.44
CA ILE A 120 2.09 -1.68 8.34
C ILE A 120 3.16 -2.70 7.98
N ALA A 121 3.50 -2.77 6.70
CA ALA A 121 4.47 -3.70 6.14
C ALA A 121 5.89 -3.14 6.21
N THR A 122 6.02 -1.81 6.03
CA THR A 122 7.24 -1.04 6.29
C THR A 122 6.93 -0.04 7.40
N LEU A 123 7.63 -0.15 8.52
CA LEU A 123 7.42 0.66 9.72
C LEU A 123 8.56 1.67 9.86
N ALA A 124 8.22 2.94 10.02
CA ALA A 124 9.21 3.98 10.28
C ALA A 124 9.77 3.91 11.71
N SER A 125 10.98 4.43 11.86
CA SER A 125 11.78 4.33 13.08
C SER A 125 12.47 5.65 13.39
N ASP A 126 12.58 5.99 14.67
CA ASP A 126 13.37 7.13 15.15
C ASP A 126 14.88 6.85 15.16
N ALA A 127 15.28 5.59 14.96
CA ALA A 127 16.67 5.16 14.89
C ALA A 127 17.03 4.61 13.50
N PRO A 128 18.26 4.86 13.00
CA PRO A 128 18.71 4.28 11.76
C PRO A 128 18.77 2.76 11.87
N GLY A 129 18.08 2.07 10.95
CA GLY A 129 18.26 0.64 10.73
C GLY A 129 19.60 0.32 10.07
N ASN A 130 19.83 -0.95 9.74
CA ASN A 130 21.09 -1.40 9.14
C ASN A 130 21.42 -0.72 7.80
N GLU A 131 20.39 -0.33 7.05
CA GLU A 131 20.50 0.35 5.76
C GLU A 131 20.52 1.88 5.89
N GLY A 132 20.43 2.42 7.12
CA GLY A 132 20.35 3.87 7.35
C GLY A 132 19.03 4.52 6.91
N LEU A 133 18.02 3.72 6.57
CA LEU A 133 16.74 4.17 6.00
C LEU A 133 15.69 4.60 7.03
N TYR A 134 15.97 4.47 8.32
CA TYR A 134 15.02 4.79 9.40
C TYR A 134 13.67 4.06 9.25
N ASN A 135 13.72 2.83 8.77
CA ASN A 135 12.57 1.95 8.68
C ASN A 135 12.99 0.51 9.02
N PHE A 136 11.99 -0.33 9.29
CA PHE A 136 12.13 -1.78 9.36
C PHE A 136 10.94 -2.42 8.66
N ARG A 137 11.13 -3.65 8.16
CA ARG A 137 10.08 -4.38 7.43
C ARG A 137 9.58 -5.51 8.30
N LEU A 138 8.28 -5.82 8.20
CA LEU A 138 7.74 -7.05 8.76
C LEU A 138 8.47 -8.27 8.20
N SER A 139 8.50 -9.34 8.99
CA SER A 139 9.07 -10.60 8.52
C SER A 139 8.23 -11.16 7.37
N GLU A 140 8.87 -11.93 6.47
CA GLU A 140 8.16 -12.63 5.40
C GLU A 140 7.09 -13.58 5.97
N GLU A 141 7.37 -14.22 7.10
CA GLU A 141 6.41 -15.07 7.82
C GLU A 141 5.16 -14.31 8.24
N ASP A 142 5.32 -13.14 8.87
CA ASP A 142 4.18 -12.30 9.26
C ASP A 142 3.40 -11.81 8.03
N LEU A 143 4.09 -11.33 7.00
CA LEU A 143 3.45 -10.85 5.77
C LEU A 143 2.62 -11.94 5.09
N LEU A 144 3.16 -13.16 4.99
CA LEU A 144 2.46 -14.31 4.43
C LEU A 144 1.26 -14.70 5.30
N ALA A 145 1.42 -14.72 6.62
CA ALA A 145 0.32 -15.07 7.53
C ALA A 145 -0.86 -14.09 7.41
N TYR A 146 -0.61 -12.79 7.27
CA TYR A 146 -1.66 -11.80 7.03
C TYR A 146 -2.25 -11.89 5.61
N ALA A 147 -1.45 -12.21 4.60
CA ALA A 147 -1.94 -12.41 3.23
C ALA A 147 -2.87 -13.62 3.13
N GLU A 148 -2.53 -14.72 3.80
CA GLU A 148 -3.35 -15.93 3.89
C GLU A 148 -4.64 -15.68 4.68
N ALA A 149 -4.55 -15.09 5.88
CA ALA A 149 -5.72 -14.77 6.69
C ALA A 149 -6.69 -13.83 5.96
N SER A 150 -6.17 -12.80 5.28
CA SER A 150 -6.99 -11.90 4.47
C SER A 150 -7.69 -12.64 3.33
N ARG A 151 -6.96 -13.49 2.59
CA ARG A 151 -7.51 -14.28 1.49
C ARG A 151 -8.64 -15.18 1.96
N ASP A 152 -8.40 -15.92 3.04
CA ASP A 152 -9.32 -16.93 3.57
C ASP A 152 -10.58 -16.28 4.15
N ALA A 153 -10.47 -15.07 4.69
CA ALA A 153 -11.59 -14.25 5.14
C ALA A 153 -12.33 -13.52 3.99
N GLY A 154 -11.85 -13.59 2.75
CA GLY A 154 -12.40 -12.80 1.64
C GLY A 154 -12.19 -11.30 1.81
N ALA A 155 -11.07 -10.90 2.43
CA ALA A 155 -10.66 -9.54 2.67
C ALA A 155 -9.50 -9.11 1.75
N LEU A 156 -9.37 -7.80 1.55
CA LEU A 156 -8.18 -7.21 0.98
C LEU A 156 -7.06 -7.18 2.01
N LEU A 157 -5.81 -7.34 1.58
CA LEU A 157 -4.64 -6.96 2.37
C LEU A 157 -4.09 -5.67 1.77
N ILE A 158 -3.90 -4.63 2.58
CA ILE A 158 -3.29 -3.37 2.16
C ILE A 158 -1.95 -3.28 2.87
N LEU A 159 -0.86 -3.24 2.11
CA LEU A 159 0.48 -3.09 2.64
C LEU A 159 0.78 -1.58 2.78
N ASP A 160 0.82 -1.10 4.01
CA ASP A 160 1.16 0.27 4.35
C ASP A 160 2.66 0.46 4.44
N ILE A 161 3.14 1.48 3.73
CA ILE A 161 4.56 1.78 3.55
C ILE A 161 4.86 3.10 4.26
N GLN A 162 5.58 3.00 5.38
CA GLN A 162 6.21 4.14 6.06
C GLN A 162 7.69 4.14 5.70
N PRO A 163 8.11 4.89 4.66
CA PRO A 163 9.36 4.60 3.97
C PRO A 163 10.59 5.11 4.71
N GLY A 164 10.44 5.97 5.72
CA GLY A 164 11.58 6.62 6.36
C GLY A 164 12.31 7.50 5.33
N ARG A 165 13.58 7.20 5.08
CA ARG A 165 14.42 7.88 4.08
C ARG A 165 14.50 7.16 2.74
N ALA A 166 13.79 6.05 2.57
CA ALA A 166 13.69 5.39 1.27
C ALA A 166 12.69 6.13 0.38
N ASP A 167 12.84 6.03 -0.94
CA ASP A 167 11.75 6.40 -1.85
C ASP A 167 10.66 5.31 -1.83
N PHE A 168 9.42 5.71 -2.12
CA PHE A 168 8.29 4.78 -2.06
C PHE A 168 8.39 3.63 -3.06
N LEU A 169 8.87 3.90 -4.28
CA LEU A 169 8.92 2.88 -5.33
C LEU A 169 9.87 1.74 -4.96
N SER A 170 11.05 2.05 -4.41
CA SER A 170 12.01 1.08 -3.93
C SER A 170 11.44 0.18 -2.84
N GLU A 171 10.65 0.72 -1.90
CA GLU A 171 9.99 -0.09 -0.87
C GLU A 171 8.86 -0.94 -1.45
N VAL A 172 8.01 -0.37 -2.30
CA VAL A 172 6.89 -1.10 -2.94
C VAL A 172 7.40 -2.28 -3.78
N GLN A 173 8.52 -2.12 -4.49
CA GLN A 173 9.14 -3.18 -5.29
C GLN A 173 9.53 -4.42 -4.48
N ARG A 174 9.83 -4.27 -3.19
CA ARG A 174 10.18 -5.40 -2.31
C ARG A 174 8.99 -6.32 -2.04
N TYR A 175 7.78 -5.82 -2.22
CA TYR A 175 6.54 -6.56 -2.01
C TYR A 175 5.92 -7.09 -3.31
N GLU A 176 6.66 -7.09 -4.43
CA GLU A 176 6.15 -7.51 -5.75
C GLU A 176 5.49 -8.90 -5.70
N GLU A 177 6.11 -9.87 -5.03
CA GLU A 177 5.56 -11.23 -4.92
C GLU A 177 4.19 -11.28 -4.23
N LEU A 178 3.97 -10.45 -3.20
CA LEU A 178 2.65 -10.30 -2.57
C LEU A 178 1.70 -9.53 -3.48
N LEU A 179 2.18 -8.52 -4.20
CA LEU A 179 1.39 -7.73 -5.13
C LEU A 179 0.94 -8.54 -6.35
N LEU A 180 1.54 -9.70 -6.64
CA LEU A 180 0.98 -10.62 -7.63
C LEU A 180 -0.32 -11.28 -7.15
N GLN A 181 -0.65 -11.23 -5.86
CA GLN A 181 -1.93 -11.74 -5.36
C GLN A 181 -3.07 -10.75 -5.64
N PRO A 182 -4.25 -11.21 -6.07
CA PRO A 182 -5.32 -10.33 -6.56
C PRO A 182 -5.95 -9.47 -5.46
N HIS A 183 -5.92 -9.90 -4.20
CA HIS A 183 -6.50 -9.18 -3.05
C HIS A 183 -5.52 -8.24 -2.35
N VAL A 184 -4.26 -8.12 -2.83
CA VAL A 184 -3.23 -7.28 -2.19
C VAL A 184 -3.13 -5.92 -2.87
N GLY A 185 -3.29 -4.86 -2.08
CA GLY A 185 -3.10 -3.45 -2.45
C GLY A 185 -1.98 -2.77 -1.65
N ILE A 186 -1.77 -1.47 -1.89
CA ILE A 186 -0.70 -0.66 -1.28
C ILE A 186 -1.29 0.60 -0.64
N ALA A 187 -0.72 1.04 0.47
CA ALA A 187 -0.85 2.39 0.97
C ALA A 187 0.51 3.05 1.08
N LEU A 188 0.59 4.32 0.68
CA LEU A 188 1.74 5.19 0.93
C LEU A 188 1.40 6.05 2.14
N ASP A 189 2.32 6.13 3.09
CA ASP A 189 2.20 7.02 4.25
C ASP A 189 3.27 8.14 4.19
N PRO A 190 2.95 9.28 3.52
CA PRO A 190 3.88 10.40 3.38
C PRO A 190 4.30 11.04 4.69
N GLU A 191 3.56 10.84 5.79
CA GLU A 191 3.94 11.38 7.11
C GLU A 191 5.35 10.94 7.50
N TRP A 192 5.74 9.73 7.08
CA TRP A 192 7.02 9.12 7.43
C TRP A 192 8.06 9.16 6.31
N HIS A 193 7.79 9.88 5.22
CA HIS A 193 8.76 10.09 4.14
C HIS A 193 9.57 11.37 4.39
N VAL A 194 10.81 11.19 4.87
CA VAL A 194 11.66 12.27 5.38
C VAL A 194 12.99 12.36 4.60
N ASP A 195 13.58 13.54 4.56
CA ASP A 195 14.83 13.79 3.83
C ASP A 195 16.06 13.12 4.49
N GLU A 196 17.19 13.10 3.76
CA GLU A 196 18.44 12.44 4.17
C GLU A 196 19.01 12.91 5.53
N ASP A 197 18.67 14.11 5.98
CA ASP A 197 19.13 14.68 7.25
C ASP A 197 18.07 14.66 8.37
N GLU A 198 16.86 14.15 8.06
CA GLU A 198 15.71 14.16 8.97
C GLU A 198 15.43 12.76 9.54
N ALA A 199 14.74 12.70 10.68
CA ALA A 199 14.32 11.45 11.29
C ALA A 199 12.78 11.38 11.35
N PRO A 200 12.17 10.23 11.03
CA PRO A 200 10.73 10.07 11.14
C PRO A 200 10.23 10.35 12.57
N GLY A 201 9.17 11.15 12.67
CA GLY A 201 8.59 11.59 13.95
C GLY A 201 9.10 12.94 14.47
N ASP A 202 10.23 13.46 13.98
CA ASP A 202 10.69 14.82 14.29
C ASP A 202 10.05 15.87 13.37
N VAL A 203 9.72 15.46 12.15
CA VAL A 203 9.05 16.25 11.12
C VAL A 203 7.89 15.46 10.53
N VAL A 204 6.93 16.18 9.92
CA VAL A 204 5.91 15.55 9.07
C VAL A 204 6.47 15.52 7.67
N GLY A 205 6.59 14.31 7.12
CA GLY A 205 7.10 14.08 5.78
C GLY A 205 6.19 14.59 4.66
N THR A 206 6.65 14.41 3.43
CA THR A 206 5.95 14.85 2.22
C THR A 206 6.26 13.95 1.05
N VAL A 207 5.36 13.88 0.07
CA VAL A 207 5.59 13.23 -1.21
C VAL A 207 5.12 14.11 -2.35
N ASP A 208 5.77 14.05 -3.50
CA ASP A 208 5.28 14.73 -4.70
C ASP A 208 4.34 13.84 -5.49
N ALA A 209 3.35 14.45 -6.17
CA ALA A 209 2.49 13.75 -7.11
C ALA A 209 3.26 12.96 -8.19
N ALA A 210 4.47 13.40 -8.55
CA ALA A 210 5.35 12.66 -9.46
C ALA A 210 5.79 11.30 -8.90
N GLU A 211 6.17 11.22 -7.63
CA GLU A 211 6.60 9.98 -7.00
C GLU A 211 5.41 9.04 -6.77
N ILE A 212 4.24 9.57 -6.37
CA ILE A 212 2.98 8.80 -6.33
C ILE A 212 2.70 8.18 -7.71
N ARG A 213 2.92 8.94 -8.80
CA ARG A 213 2.72 8.44 -10.17
C ARG A 213 3.71 7.32 -10.52
N GLU A 214 4.96 7.38 -10.08
CA GLU A 214 5.94 6.32 -10.33
C GLU A 214 5.49 4.99 -9.71
N VAL A 215 4.99 5.02 -8.47
CA VAL A 215 4.38 3.85 -7.83
C VAL A 215 3.13 3.39 -8.60
N ALA A 216 2.25 4.32 -8.97
CA ALA A 216 1.03 4.01 -9.69
C ALA A 216 1.29 3.34 -11.05
N GLU A 217 2.28 3.83 -11.81
CA GLU A 217 2.68 3.27 -13.10
C GLU A 217 3.31 1.88 -12.93
N TYR A 218 4.11 1.69 -11.89
CA TYR A 218 4.68 0.39 -11.55
C TYR A 218 3.58 -0.65 -11.23
N LEU A 219 2.61 -0.30 -10.38
CA LEU A 219 1.49 -1.19 -10.05
C LEU A 219 0.63 -1.47 -11.29
N ALA A 220 0.32 -0.46 -12.10
CA ALA A 220 -0.44 -0.62 -13.33
C ALA A 220 0.27 -1.55 -14.33
N ARG A 221 1.60 -1.49 -14.41
CA ARG A 221 2.40 -2.42 -15.23
C ARG A 221 2.23 -3.86 -14.76
N ILE A 222 2.40 -4.14 -13.47
CA ILE A 222 2.24 -5.49 -12.92
C ILE A 222 0.83 -6.02 -13.16
N ILE A 223 -0.19 -5.19 -12.95
CA ILE A 223 -1.59 -5.58 -13.18
C ILE A 223 -1.82 -5.98 -14.65
N ARG A 224 -1.28 -5.23 -15.61
CA ARG A 224 -1.39 -5.56 -17.04
C ARG A 224 -0.60 -6.82 -17.41
N GLU A 225 0.62 -6.96 -16.91
CA GLU A 225 1.51 -8.09 -17.24
C GLU A 225 0.97 -9.42 -16.70
N HIS A 226 0.32 -9.39 -15.54
CA HIS A 226 -0.20 -10.57 -14.86
C HIS A 226 -1.72 -10.74 -14.95
N ALA A 227 -2.41 -9.88 -15.71
CA ALA A 227 -3.87 -9.89 -15.87
C ALA A 227 -4.63 -9.88 -14.52
N LEU A 228 -4.15 -9.10 -13.57
CA LEU A 228 -4.72 -8.97 -12.23
C LEU A 228 -5.97 -8.08 -12.24
N PRO A 229 -6.86 -8.20 -11.24
CA PRO A 229 -7.91 -7.21 -11.04
C PRO A 229 -7.32 -5.87 -10.56
N GLN A 230 -8.19 -4.85 -10.51
CA GLN A 230 -7.85 -3.53 -9.99
C GLN A 230 -7.31 -3.62 -8.55
N LYS A 231 -6.20 -2.93 -8.27
CA LYS A 231 -5.65 -2.86 -6.91
C LYS A 231 -6.08 -1.60 -6.19
N LEU A 232 -6.33 -1.73 -4.88
CA LEU A 232 -6.51 -0.59 -4.00
C LEU A 232 -5.17 0.11 -3.81
N PHE A 233 -5.14 1.43 -4.00
CA PHE A 233 -3.95 2.24 -3.83
C PHE A 233 -4.29 3.47 -3.00
N ILE A 234 -3.84 3.50 -1.74
CA ILE A 234 -4.14 4.56 -0.78
C ILE A 234 -2.94 5.49 -0.66
N VAL A 235 -3.18 6.78 -0.50
CA VAL A 235 -2.17 7.75 -0.04
C VAL A 235 -2.75 8.49 1.17
N HIS A 236 -2.08 8.38 2.31
CA HIS A 236 -2.50 9.03 3.54
C HIS A 236 -2.23 10.54 3.51
N GLN A 237 -3.17 11.33 4.04
CA GLN A 237 -3.05 12.78 4.12
C GLN A 237 -3.87 13.36 5.27
N PHE A 238 -3.26 14.18 6.13
CA PHE A 238 -3.98 14.99 7.12
C PHE A 238 -3.64 16.48 7.09
N ARG A 239 -2.70 16.88 6.22
CA ARG A 239 -2.36 18.28 5.93
C ARG A 239 -2.10 18.44 4.43
N ASP A 240 -2.43 19.60 3.90
CA ASP A 240 -2.25 19.93 2.48
C ASP A 240 -0.79 19.73 2.03
N SER A 241 0.17 20.15 2.86
CA SER A 241 1.60 20.09 2.59
C SER A 241 2.20 18.70 2.45
N MET A 242 1.50 17.63 2.86
CA MET A 242 2.01 16.25 2.75
C MET A 242 2.08 15.74 1.32
N ILE A 243 1.29 16.33 0.41
CA ILE A 243 1.27 15.95 -1.00
C ILE A 243 1.50 17.21 -1.84
N THR A 244 2.72 17.38 -2.35
CA THR A 244 3.03 18.49 -3.25
C THR A 244 2.50 18.21 -4.66
N ASN A 245 2.05 19.26 -5.34
CA ASN A 245 1.46 19.18 -6.68
C ASN A 245 0.27 18.20 -6.77
N ARG A 246 -0.53 18.06 -5.69
CA ARG A 246 -1.64 17.12 -5.57
C ARG A 246 -2.61 17.11 -6.76
N ASP A 247 -2.89 18.25 -7.36
CA ASP A 247 -3.78 18.37 -8.54
C ASP A 247 -3.23 17.68 -9.81
N ALA A 248 -1.93 17.34 -9.82
CA ALA A 248 -1.26 16.61 -10.89
C ALA A 248 -1.28 15.09 -10.70
N ILE A 249 -1.87 14.57 -9.62
CA ILE A 249 -2.06 13.13 -9.44
C ILE A 249 -2.92 12.59 -10.59
N LEU A 250 -2.43 11.53 -11.22
CA LEU A 250 -3.12 10.79 -12.27
C LEU A 250 -3.38 9.37 -11.78
N THR A 251 -4.60 8.89 -11.99
CA THR A 251 -5.02 7.55 -11.58
C THR A 251 -5.11 6.65 -12.81
N PRO A 252 -4.20 5.67 -12.98
CA PRO A 252 -4.38 4.62 -13.98
C PRO A 252 -5.67 3.84 -13.71
N PRO A 253 -6.41 3.41 -14.76
CA PRO A 253 -7.65 2.65 -14.58
C PRO A 253 -7.46 1.31 -13.84
N GLU A 254 -6.23 0.78 -13.85
CA GLU A 254 -5.83 -0.41 -13.10
C GLU A 254 -5.84 -0.20 -11.58
N LEU A 255 -5.93 1.03 -11.09
CA LEU A 255 -5.89 1.35 -9.67
C LEU A 255 -7.17 2.02 -9.19
N ALA A 256 -7.60 1.62 -8.01
CA ALA A 256 -8.56 2.35 -7.20
C ALA A 256 -7.77 3.29 -6.28
N LEU A 257 -7.41 4.48 -6.79
CA LEU A 257 -6.67 5.47 -6.01
C LEU A 257 -7.59 6.17 -5.00
N VAL A 258 -7.15 6.20 -3.76
CA VAL A 258 -7.85 6.82 -2.63
C VAL A 258 -6.90 7.80 -1.95
N ILE A 259 -7.36 9.03 -1.70
CA ILE A 259 -6.71 9.88 -0.70
C ILE A 259 -7.44 9.66 0.63
N ASP A 260 -6.72 9.13 1.61
CA ASP A 260 -7.25 8.84 2.94
C ASP A 260 -7.00 10.00 3.91
N ILE A 261 -8.07 10.50 4.52
CA ILE A 261 -7.97 11.59 5.50
C ILE A 261 -7.54 11.02 6.85
N ASP A 262 -6.23 11.07 7.11
CA ASP A 262 -5.55 10.36 8.19
C ASP A 262 -5.21 11.25 9.42
N GLY A 263 -6.16 12.09 9.84
CA GLY A 263 -5.93 13.05 10.93
C GLY A 263 -6.42 12.54 12.27
N VAL A 264 -5.56 12.51 13.30
CA VAL A 264 -6.00 12.31 14.70
C VAL A 264 -6.63 13.59 15.23
N GLY A 265 -7.79 13.49 15.89
CA GLY A 265 -8.30 14.59 16.70
C GLY A 265 -9.81 14.55 16.96
N PRO A 266 -10.31 15.46 17.82
CA PRO A 266 -11.74 15.57 18.06
C PRO A 266 -12.47 15.95 16.78
N ARG A 267 -13.78 15.63 16.73
CA ARG A 267 -14.66 15.89 15.58
C ARG A 267 -14.62 17.34 15.10
N SER A 268 -14.47 18.29 16.02
CA SER A 268 -14.37 19.73 15.73
C SER A 268 -13.16 20.12 14.89
N ILE A 269 -12.12 19.28 14.84
CA ILE A 269 -10.94 19.45 14.00
C ILE A 269 -11.00 18.50 12.79
N LYS A 270 -11.46 17.27 12.99
CA LYS A 270 -11.53 16.24 11.95
C LYS A 270 -12.50 16.61 10.82
N LEU A 271 -13.72 17.05 11.14
CA LEU A 271 -14.74 17.36 10.13
C LEU A 271 -14.33 18.53 9.21
N PRO A 272 -13.88 19.69 9.72
CA PRO A 272 -13.38 20.76 8.85
C PRO A 272 -12.18 20.31 8.01
N LYS A 273 -11.30 19.46 8.54
CA LYS A 273 -10.16 18.94 7.79
C LYS A 273 -10.58 18.00 6.67
N TYR A 274 -11.59 17.16 6.91
CA TYR A 274 -12.21 16.32 5.89
C TYR A 274 -12.77 17.19 4.76
N ASP A 275 -13.58 18.20 5.08
CA ASP A 275 -14.16 19.12 4.08
C ASP A 275 -13.06 19.85 3.28
N GLU A 276 -12.03 20.33 3.96
CA GLU A 276 -10.89 21.05 3.34
C GLU A 276 -10.13 20.16 2.35
N LEU A 277 -9.71 18.98 2.78
CA LEU A 277 -8.89 18.09 1.95
C LEU A 277 -9.68 17.38 0.86
N THR A 278 -11.01 17.33 0.99
CA THR A 278 -11.90 16.69 0.01
C THR A 278 -12.59 17.65 -0.94
N ALA A 279 -12.45 18.97 -0.70
CA ALA A 279 -13.02 19.99 -1.54
C ALA A 279 -12.55 19.84 -3.00
N GLY A 280 -13.50 19.70 -3.92
CA GLY A 280 -13.23 19.67 -5.36
C GLY A 280 -12.60 18.38 -5.88
N ILE A 281 -12.52 17.31 -5.08
CA ILE A 281 -12.06 16.00 -5.59
C ILE A 281 -13.06 15.47 -6.62
N ASP A 282 -12.59 15.26 -7.85
CA ASP A 282 -13.33 14.60 -8.93
C ASP A 282 -12.54 13.50 -9.65
N ARG A 283 -11.28 13.26 -9.25
CA ARG A 283 -10.32 12.36 -9.93
C ARG A 283 -10.00 11.07 -9.21
N TYR A 284 -10.28 11.00 -7.92
CA TYR A 284 -9.96 9.86 -7.06
C TYR A 284 -11.02 9.70 -5.97
N TYR A 285 -10.97 8.55 -5.30
CA TYR A 285 -11.89 8.19 -4.23
C TYR A 285 -11.39 8.73 -2.88
N VAL A 286 -12.25 8.73 -1.87
CA VAL A 286 -11.94 9.35 -0.58
C VAL A 286 -11.98 8.33 0.55
N GLY A 287 -10.97 8.37 1.41
CA GLY A 287 -10.89 7.59 2.65
C GLY A 287 -11.08 8.46 3.89
N ILE A 288 -11.42 7.84 5.02
CA ILE A 288 -11.30 8.45 6.34
C ILE A 288 -10.76 7.44 7.35
N LYS A 289 -9.81 7.90 8.19
CA LYS A 289 -9.31 7.12 9.33
C LYS A 289 -9.90 7.57 10.65
N LEU A 290 -10.29 6.59 11.45
CA LEU A 290 -10.95 6.74 12.74
C LEU A 290 -10.13 6.05 13.82
N TYR A 291 -9.76 6.80 14.88
CA TYR A 291 -8.79 6.34 15.87
C TYR A 291 -9.50 5.90 17.15
N THR A 292 -9.99 4.67 17.16
CA THR A 292 -10.80 4.07 18.23
C THR A 292 -10.15 4.11 19.60
N ASN A 293 -8.83 3.95 19.67
CA ASN A 293 -8.07 3.96 20.93
C ASN A 293 -7.64 5.36 21.39
N SER A 294 -7.67 6.35 20.49
CA SER A 294 -7.14 7.70 20.77
C SER A 294 -8.22 8.79 20.78
N GLU A 295 -9.44 8.49 20.31
CA GLU A 295 -10.55 9.44 20.22
C GLU A 295 -11.71 9.01 21.12
N THR A 296 -12.15 9.90 22.01
CA THR A 296 -13.26 9.64 22.93
C THR A 296 -14.65 9.93 22.35
N ASP A 297 -14.69 10.61 21.20
CA ASP A 297 -15.91 11.02 20.48
C ASP A 297 -15.72 10.72 18.98
N ILE A 298 -15.64 9.44 18.65
CA ILE A 298 -15.43 8.93 17.30
C ILE A 298 -16.73 9.02 16.47
N LEU A 299 -16.62 9.31 15.18
CA LEU A 299 -17.75 9.27 14.25
C LEU A 299 -18.36 7.87 14.23
N GLN A 300 -19.68 7.80 14.39
CA GLN A 300 -20.43 6.56 14.23
C GLN A 300 -20.60 6.22 12.74
N PRO A 301 -20.83 4.94 12.37
CA PRO A 301 -20.93 4.53 10.98
C PRO A 301 -21.95 5.32 10.14
N ASP A 302 -23.13 5.61 10.68
CA ASP A 302 -24.14 6.44 10.03
C ASP A 302 -23.65 7.87 9.76
N GLU A 303 -22.95 8.46 10.73
CA GLU A 303 -22.36 9.80 10.60
C GLU A 303 -21.23 9.82 9.56
N VAL A 304 -20.42 8.75 9.47
CA VAL A 304 -19.41 8.58 8.42
C VAL A 304 -20.07 8.51 7.05
N LEU A 305 -21.21 7.84 6.93
CA LEU A 305 -21.97 7.73 5.68
C LEU A 305 -22.70 9.02 5.27
N ASP A 306 -22.84 9.97 6.18
CA ASP A 306 -23.44 11.28 5.93
C ASP A 306 -22.41 12.36 5.54
N LEU A 307 -21.11 12.05 5.60
CA LEU A 307 -20.06 12.95 5.11
C LEU A 307 -20.19 13.21 3.61
N LEU A 308 -19.72 14.39 3.18
CA LEU A 308 -19.71 14.84 1.79
C LEU A 308 -18.30 15.29 1.39
N PRO A 309 -17.66 14.66 0.38
CA PRO A 309 -18.11 13.44 -0.29
C PRO A 309 -18.24 12.27 0.69
N ARG A 310 -19.04 11.27 0.33
CA ARG A 310 -19.22 10.08 1.17
C ARG A 310 -17.98 9.18 1.05
N PRO A 311 -17.31 8.78 2.15
CA PRO A 311 -16.13 7.94 2.09
C PRO A 311 -16.36 6.60 1.35
N ASP A 312 -15.39 6.27 0.52
CA ASP A 312 -15.22 5.01 -0.19
C ASP A 312 -14.45 3.98 0.62
N VAL A 313 -13.50 4.46 1.43
CA VAL A 313 -12.73 3.66 2.39
C VAL A 313 -12.98 4.21 3.80
N VAL A 314 -13.21 3.32 4.76
CA VAL A 314 -13.21 3.66 6.18
C VAL A 314 -12.19 2.80 6.90
N ILE A 315 -11.24 3.42 7.58
CA ILE A 315 -10.12 2.74 8.24
C ILE A 315 -10.23 2.96 9.75
N TYR A 316 -10.22 1.89 10.53
CA TYR A 316 -10.24 1.94 12.00
C TYR A 316 -8.86 1.58 12.58
N GLN A 317 -8.35 2.41 13.49
CA GLN A 317 -7.07 2.23 14.19
C GLN A 317 -7.22 2.26 15.71
#